data_AF-A0A939RFA8-F1
#
_entry.id   AF-A0A939RFA8-F1
#
_cell.length_a   1.000
_cell.length_b   1.000
_cell.length_c   1.000
_cell.angle_alpha   90.00
_cell.angle_beta   90.00
_cell.angle_gamma   90.00
#
_symmetry.space_group_name_H-M   'P 1'
#
loop_
_entity.id
_entity.type
_entity.pdbx_description
1 polymer ?
#
loop_
_entity_poly.entity_id
_entity_poly.type
_entity_poly.pdbx_seq_one_letter_code
_entity_poly.pdbx_strand_id
1 'polypeptide(L)' 'PLEVGATAGACGAFVMFGFTDSPNPGAVLLETLTSSHYMEQQAELDGYGLVFEYLRSAALNPTDSLDMISAIAAEM' A
#
# COMPACT_ATOMS: atom_id res chain seq x y z
N PRO A 1 10.42 -12.04 11.67
CA PRO A 1 9.40 -12.79 10.91
C PRO A 1 8.34 -13.36 11.86
N LEU A 2 7.05 -13.06 11.61
CA LEU A 2 5.90 -13.16 12.53
C LEU A 2 6.01 -12.40 13.88
N GLU A 3 7.21 -12.23 14.44
CA GLU A 3 7.45 -11.56 15.74
C GLU A 3 7.55 -10.02 15.67
N VAL A 4 7.49 -9.41 14.48
CA VAL A 4 7.71 -7.95 14.29
C VAL A 4 6.41 -7.12 14.40
N GLY A 5 5.27 -7.74 14.73
CA GLY A 5 3.98 -7.04 14.72
C GLY A 5 3.49 -6.76 13.29
N ALA A 6 2.30 -6.12 13.20
CA ALA A 6 1.44 -5.99 12.01
C ALA A 6 2.16 -6.22 10.67
N THR A 7 2.00 -7.43 10.13
CA THR A 7 2.45 -7.76 8.77
C THR A 7 1.88 -6.72 7.81
N ALA A 8 2.68 -6.24 6.84
CA ALA A 8 2.20 -5.35 5.77
C ALA A 8 0.89 -5.84 5.09
N GLY A 9 0.64 -7.15 5.11
CA GLY A 9 -0.59 -7.76 4.62
C GLY A 9 -1.79 -7.78 5.60
N ALA A 10 -1.71 -7.20 6.79
CA ALA A 10 -2.80 -7.24 7.78
C ALA A 10 -4.08 -6.54 7.29
N CYS A 11 -3.96 -5.57 6.39
CA CYS A 11 -5.09 -4.87 5.78
C CYS A 11 -5.54 -5.51 4.45
N GLY A 12 -4.90 -6.59 4.01
CA GLY A 12 -5.15 -7.18 2.70
C GLY A 12 -4.64 -6.32 1.54
N ALA A 13 -4.78 -6.83 0.31
CA ALA A 13 -4.48 -6.07 -0.90
C ALA A 13 -5.64 -5.14 -1.24
N PHE A 14 -5.31 -3.92 -1.67
CA PHE A 14 -6.28 -2.92 -2.11
C PHE A 14 -5.68 -2.04 -3.22
N VAL A 15 -6.53 -1.39 -4.00
CA VAL A 15 -6.15 -0.44 -5.05
C VAL A 15 -6.71 0.93 -4.70
N MET A 16 -5.87 1.96 -4.65
CA MET A 16 -6.30 3.36 -4.45
C MET A 16 -6.26 4.12 -5.77
N PHE A 17 -7.33 4.86 -6.07
CA PHE A 17 -7.40 5.75 -7.23
C PHE A 17 -7.19 7.20 -6.80
N GLY A 18 -6.08 7.80 -7.25
CA GLY A 18 -5.83 9.24 -7.13
C GLY A 18 -6.33 9.99 -8.35
N PHE A 19 -6.90 11.18 -8.15
CA PHE A 19 -7.36 12.06 -9.22
C PHE A 19 -6.52 13.34 -9.22
N THR A 20 -6.12 13.82 -10.40
CA THR A 20 -5.20 14.97 -10.54
C THR A 20 -5.70 16.25 -9.85
N ASP A 21 -7.03 16.38 -9.69
CA ASP A 21 -7.69 17.54 -9.10
C ASP A 21 -7.79 17.48 -7.56
N SER A 22 -7.32 16.40 -6.92
CA SER A 22 -7.43 16.21 -5.46
C SER A 22 -6.20 15.51 -4.86
N PRO A 23 -5.68 16.00 -3.71
CA PRO A 23 -4.64 15.29 -2.98
C PRO A 23 -5.15 14.01 -2.29
N ASN A 24 -6.47 13.89 -2.10
CA ASN A 24 -7.09 12.72 -1.48
C ASN A 24 -7.48 11.67 -2.55
N PRO A 25 -7.35 10.36 -2.25
CA PRO A 25 -7.87 9.31 -3.10
C PRO A 25 -9.37 9.54 -3.31
N GLY A 26 -9.86 9.41 -4.53
CA GLY A 26 -11.30 9.53 -4.79
C GLY A 26 -12.03 8.18 -4.70
N ALA A 27 -11.29 7.07 -4.71
CA ALA A 27 -11.85 5.76 -4.49
C ALA A 27 -10.84 4.71 -4.04
N VAL A 28 -11.32 3.67 -3.36
CA VAL A 28 -10.56 2.45 -3.04
C VAL A 28 -11.33 1.22 -3.48
N LEU A 29 -10.62 0.27 -4.10
CA LEU A 29 -11.14 -1.02 -4.52
C LEU A 29 -10.52 -2.14 -3.67
N LEU A 30 -11.39 -2.96 -3.10
CA LEU A 30 -11.01 -4.24 -2.50
C LEU A 30 -11.58 -5.36 -3.36
N GLU A 31 -10.70 -6.18 -3.90
CA GLU A 31 -11.08 -7.36 -4.66
C GLU A 31 -10.83 -8.62 -3.83
N THR A 32 -11.85 -9.47 -3.75
CA THR A 32 -11.78 -10.80 -3.16
C THR A 32 -12.12 -11.84 -4.23
N LEU A 33 -11.95 -13.13 -3.89
CA LEU A 33 -12.30 -14.24 -4.79
C LEU A 33 -13.76 -14.22 -5.28
N THR A 34 -14.68 -13.60 -4.53
CA THR A 34 -16.12 -13.68 -4.79
C THR A 34 -16.80 -12.33 -4.93
N SER A 35 -16.10 -11.23 -4.66
CA SER A 35 -16.67 -9.90 -4.67
C SER A 35 -15.63 -8.82 -4.88
N SER A 36 -16.10 -7.68 -5.37
CA SER A 36 -15.34 -6.44 -5.41
C SER A 36 -16.14 -5.38 -4.65
N HIS A 37 -15.49 -4.67 -3.73
CA HIS A 37 -16.09 -3.60 -2.95
C HIS A 37 -15.42 -2.27 -3.30
N TYR A 38 -16.25 -1.27 -3.59
CA TYR A 38 -15.81 0.05 -3.99
C TYR A 38 -16.19 1.06 -2.91
N MET A 39 -15.20 1.79 -2.41
CA MET A 39 -15.35 2.78 -1.34
C MET A 39 -15.14 4.17 -1.89
N GLU A 40 -16.08 5.07 -1.59
CA GLU A 40 -16.04 6.49 -1.99
C GLU A 40 -16.28 7.44 -0.80
N GLN A 41 -16.67 6.92 0.37
CA GLN A 41 -16.93 7.79 1.51
C GLN A 41 -15.62 8.31 2.10
N GLN A 42 -15.55 9.61 2.37
CA GLN A 42 -14.31 10.25 2.84
C GLN A 42 -13.70 9.54 4.06
N ALA A 43 -14.52 9.11 5.02
CA ALA A 43 -14.03 8.40 6.21
C ALA A 43 -13.37 7.04 5.88
N GLU A 44 -13.87 6.32 4.87
CA GLU A 44 -13.26 5.07 4.39
C GLU A 44 -11.93 5.39 3.68
N LEU A 45 -11.95 6.39 2.81
CA LEU A 45 -10.80 6.84 2.03
C LEU A 45 -9.63 7.31 2.92
N ASP A 46 -9.93 8.05 3.98
CA ASP A 46 -8.95 8.52 4.97
C ASP A 46 -8.30 7.34 5.71
N GLY A 47 -9.11 6.33 6.08
CA GLY A 47 -8.62 5.11 6.73
C GLY A 47 -7.62 4.34 5.86
N TYR A 48 -7.94 4.13 4.59
CA TYR A 48 -7.02 3.47 3.65
C TYR A 48 -5.80 4.34 3.30
N GLY A 49 -5.94 5.67 3.30
CA GLY A 49 -4.82 6.60 3.21
C GLY A 49 -3.81 6.40 4.34
N LEU A 50 -4.28 6.23 5.58
CA LEU A 50 -3.41 5.95 6.73
C LEU A 50 -2.70 4.61 6.61
N VAL A 51 -3.40 3.56 6.14
CA VAL A 51 -2.79 2.25 5.89
C VAL A 51 -1.69 2.36 4.85
N PHE A 52 -1.95 3.04 3.72
CA PHE A 52 -0.96 3.27 2.68
C PHE A 52 0.27 4.02 3.20
N GLU A 53 0.07 5.06 4.01
CA GLU A 53 1.16 5.82 4.60
C GLU A 53 2.01 4.96 5.55
N TYR A 54 1.37 4.14 6.37
CA TYR A 54 2.07 3.19 7.24
C TYR A 54 2.94 2.22 6.42
N LEU A 55 2.38 1.62 5.36
CA LEU A 55 3.12 0.71 4.46
C LEU A 55 4.31 1.41 3.79
N ARG A 56 4.11 2.64 3.32
CA ARG A 56 5.18 3.46 2.73
C ARG A 56 6.28 3.75 3.73
N SER A 57 5.93 4.10 4.98
CA SER A 57 6.90 4.44 6.03
C SER A 57 7.73 3.25 6.51
N ALA A 58 7.17 2.04 6.42
CA ALA A 58 7.86 0.80 6.77
C ALA A 58 8.74 0.25 5.64
N ALA A 59 8.59 0.76 4.42
CA ALA A 59 9.39 0.36 3.27
C ALA A 59 10.81 0.96 3.33
N LEU A 60 11.76 0.32 2.65
CA LEU A 60 13.08 0.91 2.42
C LEU A 60 12.94 2.23 1.66
N ASN A 61 13.83 3.18 1.98
CA ASN A 61 13.90 4.40 1.18
C ASN A 61 14.39 4.07 -0.26
N PRO A 62 14.18 4.97 -1.23
CA PRO A 62 14.50 4.69 -2.63
C PRO A 62 15.96 4.32 -2.88
N THR A 63 16.90 4.94 -2.18
CA THR A 63 18.33 4.66 -2.32
C THR A 63 18.66 3.26 -1.82
N ASP A 64 18.23 2.92 -0.61
CA ASP A 64 18.45 1.59 -0.02
C ASP A 64 17.78 0.49 -0.86
N SER A 65 16.62 0.79 -1.46
CA SER A 65 15.93 -0.12 -2.37
C SER A 65 16.74 -0.39 -3.64
N LEU A 66 17.34 0.65 -4.24
CA LEU A 66 18.21 0.51 -5.42
C LEU A 66 19.46 -0.30 -5.12
N ASP A 67 20.07 -0.06 -3.95
CA ASP A 67 21.25 -0.80 -3.49
C ASP A 67 20.92 -2.29 -3.30
N MET A 68 19.80 -2.59 -2.63
CA MET A 68 19.32 -3.96 -2.45
C MET A 68 19.07 -4.67 -3.79
N ILE A 69 18.36 -4.03 -4.72
CA ILE A 69 18.07 -4.62 -6.03
C ILE A 69 19.36 -4.87 -6.82
N SER A 70 20.30 -3.92 -6.79
CA SER A 70 21.57 -4.03 -7.50
C SER A 70 22.45 -5.13 -6.93
N ALA A 71 22.47 -5.30 -5.60
CA ALA A 71 23.17 -6.38 -4.93
C ALA A 71 22.62 -7.75 -5.36
N ILE A 72 21.29 -7.93 -5.31
CA ILE A 72 20.64 -9.19 -5.72
C ILE A 72 20.93 -9.48 -7.20
N ALA A 73 20.86 -8.48 -8.09
CA ALA A 73 21.12 -8.67 -9.52
C ALA A 73 22.57 -9.09 -9.82
N ALA A 74 23.54 -8.70 -8.98
CA ALA A 74 24.94 -9.09 -9.12
C ALA A 74 25.23 -10.51 -8.60
N GLU A 75 24.33 -11.09 -7.79
CA GLU A 75 24.40 -12.47 -7.31
C GLU A 75 23.83 -13.51 -8.30
N MET A 76 23.23 -13.04 -9.41
CA MET A 76 22.62 -13.87 -10.45
C MET A 76 23.54 -14.19 -11.62
#